data_AF-A0A915MYE6-F1
#
_entry.id   AF-A0A915MYE6-F1
#
_cell.length_a   1.000
_cell.length_b   1.000
_cell.length_c   1.000
_cell.angle_alpha   90.00
_cell.angle_beta   90.00
_cell.angle_gamma   90.00
#
_symmetry.space_group_name_H-M   'P 1'
#
loop_
_entity.id
_entity.type
_entity.pdbx_description
1 polymer ?
#
loop_
_entity_poly.entity_id
_entity_poly.type
_entity_poly.pdbx_seq_one_letter_code
_entity_poly.pdbx_strand_id
1 'polypeptide(L)'
;GILVPCVNVLIAHWFPLAEKSTAIAISTTGNQISVIIAMFLTAELCVLEFLGGWASAFYIYDYPINSKRIKHAELCLIQEIDGTFNELKEQKLQRKVNPKEVPWRKILSSLVVWSTGMSSFSQNFMNVGIVVYLPTYYQNVLGMDLTANGLMSALPFVVQLVTKIWFAAVSDWIKRKELMTSTAVTKLFNLIGSFGAGACFVLLSFCDCSTPYLAIGLAITAVGLSSGFIPGYNTR
;
A
#
# COMPACT_ATOMS: atom_id res chain seq x y z
N GLY A 1 -10.64 5.32 6.58
CA GLY A 1 -10.38 6.77 6.54
C GLY A 1 -9.31 7.20 7.55
N ILE A 2 -9.56 6.99 8.84
CA ILE A 2 -8.73 7.58 9.92
C ILE A 2 -7.50 6.72 10.28
N LEU A 3 -7.51 5.43 9.94
CA LEU A 3 -6.43 4.51 10.31
C LEU A 3 -5.06 4.89 9.74
N VAL A 4 -4.99 5.25 8.46
CA VAL A 4 -3.72 5.61 7.79
C VAL A 4 -3.01 6.79 8.47
N PRO A 5 -3.66 7.94 8.73
CA PRO A 5 -3.00 9.03 9.45
C PRO A 5 -2.68 8.67 10.91
N CYS A 6 -3.53 7.90 11.60
CA CYS A 6 -3.24 7.46 12.98
C CYS A 6 -2.00 6.56 13.05
N VAL A 7 -1.85 5.61 12.13
CA VAL A 7 -0.68 4.73 12.06
C VAL A 7 0.59 5.53 11.77
N ASN A 8 0.54 6.51 10.86
CA ASN A 8 1.69 7.37 10.58
C ASN A 8 2.10 8.20 11.81
N VAL A 9 1.14 8.70 12.58
CA VAL A 9 1.42 9.42 13.84
C VAL A 9 2.02 8.48 14.88
N LEU A 10 1.48 7.27 15.03
CA LEU A 10 1.98 6.26 15.96
C LEU A 10 3.43 5.89 15.63
N ILE A 11 3.72 5.55 14.37
CA ILE A 11 5.07 5.19 13.92
C ILE A 11 6.04 6.36 14.12
N ALA A 12 5.60 7.60 13.87
CA ALA A 12 6.44 8.78 14.05
C ALA A 12 6.84 9.03 15.51
N HIS A 13 6.06 8.57 16.48
CA HIS A 13 6.34 8.74 17.91
C HIS A 13 7.09 7.56 18.51
N TRP A 14 6.80 6.33 18.07
CA TRP A 14 7.36 5.10 18.64
C TRP A 14 8.74 4.75 18.10
N PHE A 15 8.99 4.94 16.81
CA PHE A 15 10.24 4.49 16.19
C PHE A 15 11.28 5.62 16.08
N PRO A 16 12.57 5.34 16.32
CA PRO A 16 13.63 6.30 16.07
C PRO A 16 13.75 6.59 14.56
N LEU A 17 14.24 7.79 14.20
CA LEU A 17 14.35 8.24 12.80
C LEU A 17 15.04 7.23 11.87
N ALA A 18 16.00 6.46 12.38
CA ALA A 18 16.71 5.43 11.62
C ALA A 18 15.82 4.23 11.24
N GLU A 19 14.80 3.90 12.04
CA GLU A 19 13.96 2.71 11.89
C GLU A 19 12.53 3.03 11.38
N LYS A 20 12.13 4.31 11.42
CA LYS A 20 10.79 4.77 11.00
C LYS A 20 10.40 4.28 9.62
N SER A 21 11.32 4.34 8.66
CA SER A 21 10.99 3.93 7.29
C SER A 21 10.72 2.43 7.18
N THR A 22 11.46 1.60 7.92
CA THR A 22 11.21 0.16 8.02
C THR A 22 9.85 -0.13 8.64
N ALA A 23 9.48 0.59 9.71
CA ALA A 23 8.16 0.44 10.33
C ALA A 23 7.00 0.80 9.37
N ILE A 24 7.13 1.90 8.61
CA ILE A 24 6.17 2.28 7.56
C ILE A 24 6.12 1.21 6.46
N ALA A 25 7.28 0.65 6.07
CA ALA A 25 7.35 -0.39 5.06
C ALA A 25 6.66 -1.69 5.51
N ILE A 26 6.81 -2.09 6.77
CA ILE A 26 6.11 -3.25 7.35
C ILE A 26 4.60 -3.00 7.36
N SER A 27 4.16 -1.83 7.85
CA SER A 27 2.74 -1.47 7.90
C SER A 27 2.09 -1.50 6.51
N THR A 28 2.72 -0.88 5.51
CA THR A 28 2.20 -0.86 4.13
C THR A 28 2.23 -2.23 3.45
N THR A 29 3.14 -3.12 3.86
CA THR A 29 3.23 -4.49 3.33
C THR A 29 2.10 -5.37 3.89
N GLY A 30 1.71 -5.17 5.15
CA GLY A 30 0.52 -5.80 5.73
C GLY A 30 -0.76 -5.53 4.93
N ASN A 31 -0.94 -4.30 4.44
CA ASN A 31 -2.08 -3.95 3.59
C ASN A 31 -2.10 -4.68 2.23
N GLN A 32 -0.93 -4.97 1.64
CA GLN A 32 -0.88 -5.72 0.38
C GLN A 32 -1.13 -7.21 0.61
N ILE A 33 -0.59 -7.75 1.70
CA ILE A 33 -0.84 -9.15 2.10
C ILE A 33 -2.33 -9.37 2.38
N SER A 34 -3.00 -8.44 3.06
CA SER A 34 -4.44 -8.55 3.32
C SER A 34 -5.27 -8.57 2.03
N VAL A 35 -4.92 -7.75 1.03
CA VAL A 35 -5.60 -7.76 -0.27
C VAL A 35 -5.42 -9.09 -1.00
N ILE A 36 -4.21 -9.65 -1.02
CA ILE A 36 -3.93 -10.95 -1.66
C ILE A 36 -4.75 -12.06 -0.99
N ILE A 37 -4.70 -12.12 0.34
CA ILE A 37 -5.44 -13.10 1.14
C ILE A 37 -6.95 -12.91 0.93
N ALA A 38 -7.43 -11.67 0.88
CA ALA A 38 -8.84 -11.38 0.72
C ALA A 38 -9.36 -11.79 -0.67
N MET A 39 -8.62 -11.47 -1.74
CA MET A 39 -8.97 -11.87 -3.10
C MET A 39 -9.02 -13.39 -3.25
N PHE A 40 -8.07 -14.11 -2.65
CA PHE A 40 -8.03 -15.56 -2.70
C PHE A 40 -9.17 -16.20 -1.89
N LEU A 41 -9.32 -15.82 -0.61
CA LEU A 41 -10.37 -16.34 0.26
C LEU A 41 -11.77 -16.05 -0.29
N THR A 42 -12.02 -14.83 -0.76
CA THR A 42 -13.34 -14.45 -1.27
C THR A 42 -13.69 -15.26 -2.53
N ALA A 43 -12.72 -15.50 -3.42
CA ALA A 43 -12.96 -16.28 -4.63
C ALA A 43 -13.36 -17.74 -4.34
N GLU A 44 -12.65 -18.41 -3.43
CA GLU A 44 -12.96 -19.79 -3.03
C GLU A 44 -14.28 -19.89 -2.24
N LEU A 45 -14.52 -18.96 -1.32
CA LEU A 45 -15.73 -18.91 -0.50
C LEU A 45 -17.00 -18.66 -1.31
N CYS A 46 -16.91 -17.87 -2.39
CA CYS A 46 -18.03 -17.63 -3.28
C CYS A 46 -18.52 -18.89 -4.02
N VAL A 47 -17.64 -19.88 -4.24
CA VAL A 47 -17.97 -21.11 -4.98
C VAL A 47 -18.45 -22.24 -4.05
N LEU A 48 -18.13 -22.17 -2.77
CA LEU A 48 -18.57 -23.15 -1.77
C LEU A 48 -20.07 -22.98 -1.43
N GLU A 49 -20.93 -23.67 -2.17
CA GLU A 49 -22.39 -23.68 -1.93
C GLU A 49 -22.76 -24.18 -0.52
N PHE A 50 -21.96 -25.07 0.06
CA PHE A 50 -22.18 -25.65 1.40
C PHE A 50 -22.17 -24.61 2.53
N LEU A 51 -21.45 -23.49 2.38
CA LEU A 51 -21.32 -22.43 3.38
C LEU A 51 -22.23 -21.22 3.12
N GLY A 52 -23.14 -21.31 2.14
CA GLY A 52 -23.99 -20.18 1.72
C GLY A 52 -23.34 -19.28 0.66
N GLY A 53 -22.34 -19.79 -0.07
CA GLY A 53 -21.68 -19.10 -1.19
C GLY A 53 -21.11 -17.74 -0.77
N TRP A 54 -21.45 -16.69 -1.51
CA TRP A 54 -21.02 -15.31 -1.26
C TRP A 54 -21.27 -14.79 0.17
N ALA A 55 -22.34 -15.22 0.84
CA ALA A 55 -22.64 -14.77 2.21
C ALA A 55 -21.59 -15.24 3.23
N SER A 56 -20.93 -16.38 2.98
CA SER A 56 -19.91 -16.97 3.86
C SER A 56 -18.70 -16.05 4.06
N ALA A 57 -18.34 -15.27 3.03
CA ALA A 57 -17.24 -14.32 3.10
C ALA A 57 -17.45 -13.29 4.20
N PHE A 58 -18.66 -12.75 4.35
CA PHE A 58 -18.95 -11.76 5.38
C PHE A 58 -18.83 -12.33 6.79
N TYR A 59 -19.29 -13.57 7.01
CA TYR A 59 -19.18 -14.20 8.32
C TYR A 59 -17.71 -14.44 8.72
N ILE A 60 -16.86 -14.83 7.77
CA ILE A 60 -15.44 -15.06 8.02
C ILE A 60 -14.70 -13.73 8.28
N TYR A 61 -15.02 -12.66 7.56
CA TYR A 61 -14.45 -11.34 7.81
C TYR A 61 -14.94 -10.70 9.12
N ASP A 62 -16.16 -11.03 9.56
CA ASP A 62 -16.74 -10.50 10.81
C ASP A 62 -16.25 -11.25 12.06
N TYR A 63 -15.86 -12.52 11.94
CA TYR A 63 -15.33 -13.32 13.05
C TYR A 63 -14.16 -12.67 13.83
N PRO A 64 -13.08 -12.16 13.19
CA PRO A 64 -12.01 -11.52 13.92
C PRO A 64 -12.45 -10.22 14.60
N ILE A 65 -13.40 -9.48 14.01
CA ILE A 65 -13.95 -8.26 14.58
C ILE A 65 -14.75 -8.55 15.86
N ASN A 66 -15.43 -9.70 15.93
CA ASN A 66 -16.25 -10.08 17.09
C ASN A 66 -15.54 -10.97 18.11
N SER A 67 -14.32 -11.41 17.82
CA SER A 67 -13.51 -12.20 18.75
C SER A 67 -13.10 -11.39 19.98
N LYS A 68 -13.56 -11.80 21.17
CA LYS A 68 -13.18 -11.20 22.45
C LYS A 68 -11.67 -11.21 22.69
N ARG A 69 -10.96 -12.23 22.19
CA ARG A 69 -9.49 -12.34 22.31
C ARG A 69 -8.78 -11.24 21.55
N ILE A 70 -9.22 -10.94 20.33
CA ILE A 70 -8.63 -9.90 19.48
C ILE A 70 -8.91 -8.53 20.08
N LYS A 71 -10.16 -8.26 20.48
CA LYS A 71 -10.52 -7.01 21.18
C LYS A 71 -9.71 -6.80 22.45
N HIS A 72 -9.47 -7.86 23.22
CA HIS A 72 -8.68 -7.75 24.45
C HIS A 72 -7.20 -7.45 24.15
N ALA A 73 -6.63 -8.11 23.14
CA ALA A 73 -5.27 -7.81 22.69
C ALA A 73 -5.13 -6.36 22.17
N GLU A 74 -6.10 -5.88 21.39
CA GLU A 74 -6.14 -4.49 20.92
C GLU A 74 -6.25 -3.50 22.09
N LEU A 75 -7.11 -3.79 23.08
CA LEU A 75 -7.25 -2.96 24.29
C LEU A 75 -5.97 -2.89 25.10
N CYS A 76 -5.26 -4.01 25.30
CA CYS A 76 -3.96 -4.02 25.95
C CYS A 76 -2.95 -3.14 25.20
N LEU A 77 -2.93 -3.24 23.87
CA LEU A 77 -2.03 -2.45 23.03
C LEU A 77 -2.35 -0.95 23.12
N ILE A 78 -3.63 -0.58 23.15
CA ILE A 78 -4.08 0.81 23.31
C ILE A 78 -3.67 1.36 24.68
N GLN A 79 -3.84 0.57 25.75
CA GLN A 79 -3.44 0.98 27.10
C GLN A 79 -1.93 1.19 27.23
N GLU A 80 -1.14 0.32 26.60
CA GLU A 80 0.31 0.46 26.54
C GLU A 80 0.71 1.73 25.78
N ILE A 81 0.08 1.98 24.63
CA ILE A 81 0.29 3.20 23.83
C ILE A 81 -0.06 4.45 24.65
N ASP A 82 -1.18 4.46 25.36
CA ASP A 82 -1.64 5.62 26.15
C ASP A 82 -0.70 5.91 27.33
N GLY A 83 -0.18 4.85 27.98
CA GLY A 83 0.86 4.96 28.99
C GLY A 83 2.14 5.62 28.46
N THR A 84 2.66 5.12 27.34
CA THR A 84 3.86 5.71 26.68
C THR A 84 3.60 7.15 26.22
N PHE A 85 2.39 7.46 25.73
CA PHE A 85 2.06 8.81 25.27
C PHE A 85 1.99 9.80 26.43
N ASN A 86 1.47 9.39 27.58
CA ASN A 86 1.42 10.20 28.79
C ASN A 86 2.83 10.48 29.35
N GLU A 87 3.72 9.48 29.38
CA GLU A 87 5.12 9.69 29.76
C GLU A 87 5.86 10.66 28.82
N LEU A 88 5.67 10.53 27.50
CA LEU A 88 6.23 11.45 26.51
C LEU A 88 5.64 12.87 26.61
N LYS A 89 4.37 12.98 26.98
CA LYS A 89 3.68 14.25 27.19
C LYS A 89 4.20 14.95 28.45
N GLU A 90 4.45 14.22 29.53
CA GLU A 90 5.08 14.74 30.74
C GLU A 90 6.53 15.20 30.50
N GLN A 91 7.33 14.43 29.75
CA GLN A 91 8.67 14.85 29.32
C GLN A 91 8.65 16.12 28.42
N LYS A 92 7.66 16.25 27.54
CA LYS A 92 7.47 17.44 26.71
C LYS A 92 6.88 18.62 27.48
N LEU A 93 6.21 18.42 28.61
CA LEU A 93 5.68 19.49 29.45
C LEU A 93 6.80 20.15 30.29
N GLN A 94 7.87 19.41 30.62
CA GLN A 94 9.06 19.95 31.30
C GLN A 94 9.96 20.79 30.37
N ARG A 95 9.97 20.49 29.06
CA ARG A 95 10.54 21.39 28.05
C ARG A 95 9.46 22.38 27.64
N LYS A 96 9.53 23.65 28.04
CA LYS A 96 8.65 24.73 27.51
C LYS A 96 8.79 24.84 25.98
N VAL A 97 8.10 23.97 25.24
CA VAL A 97 7.96 24.06 23.80
C VAL A 97 6.75 24.95 23.59
N ASN A 98 6.99 26.25 23.38
CA ASN A 98 5.95 27.11 22.83
C ASN A 98 5.41 26.42 21.57
N PRO A 99 4.10 26.13 21.48
CA PRO A 99 3.53 25.58 20.26
C PRO A 99 3.74 26.61 19.17
N LYS A 100 4.79 26.43 18.36
CA LYS A 100 4.99 27.24 17.16
C LYS A 100 3.74 27.06 16.32
N GLU A 101 3.05 28.17 16.05
CA GLU A 101 1.93 28.17 15.12
C GLU A 101 2.37 27.49 13.82
N VAL A 102 1.67 26.42 13.47
CA VAL A 102 1.94 25.70 12.23
C VAL A 102 1.67 26.67 11.10
N PRO A 103 2.65 26.97 10.22
CA PRO A 103 2.50 28.00 9.20
C PRO A 103 1.69 27.47 8.02
N TRP A 104 0.39 27.21 8.24
CA TRP A 104 -0.54 26.62 7.28
C TRP A 104 -0.51 27.32 5.93
N ARG A 105 -0.47 28.65 5.91
CA ARG A 105 -0.41 29.44 4.68
C ARG A 105 0.86 29.17 3.87
N LYS A 106 2.01 29.00 4.53
CA LYS A 106 3.28 28.68 3.84
C LYS A 106 3.31 27.24 3.34
N ILE A 107 2.70 26.31 4.09
CA ILE A 107 2.59 24.90 3.67
C ILE A 107 1.66 24.78 2.46
N LEU A 108 0.46 25.36 2.53
CA LEU A 108 -0.53 25.32 1.45
C LEU A 108 -0.14 26.16 0.23
N SER A 109 0.73 27.17 0.40
CA SER A 109 1.27 27.93 -0.74
C SER A 109 2.52 27.29 -1.35
N SER A 110 3.05 26.21 -0.79
CA SER A 110 4.26 25.55 -1.29
C SER A 110 3.94 24.67 -2.50
N LEU A 111 4.64 24.92 -3.60
CA LEU A 111 4.50 24.15 -4.84
C LEU A 111 4.88 22.67 -4.66
N VAL A 112 5.81 22.39 -3.74
CA VAL A 112 6.26 21.03 -3.43
C VAL A 112 5.11 20.21 -2.81
N VAL A 113 4.31 20.83 -1.92
CA VAL A 113 3.19 20.16 -1.25
C VAL A 113 2.12 19.77 -2.26
N TRP A 114 1.78 20.66 -3.19
CA TRP A 114 0.83 20.37 -4.26
C TRP A 114 1.34 19.32 -5.24
N SER A 115 2.61 19.39 -5.64
CA SER A 115 3.22 18.39 -6.52
C SER A 115 3.19 17.00 -5.88
N THR A 116 3.62 16.87 -4.62
CA THR A 116 3.57 15.60 -3.90
C THR A 116 2.12 15.12 -3.69
N GLY A 117 1.20 16.02 -3.32
CA GLY A 117 -0.20 15.69 -3.12
C GLY A 117 -0.86 15.14 -4.39
N MET A 118 -0.61 15.77 -5.54
CA MET A 118 -1.14 15.31 -6.83
C MET A 118 -0.54 13.96 -7.26
N SER A 119 0.76 13.76 -7.05
CA SER A 119 1.39 12.45 -7.29
C SER A 119 0.82 11.35 -6.39
N SER A 120 0.64 11.62 -5.10
CA SER A 120 0.03 10.68 -4.17
C SER A 120 -1.43 10.38 -4.51
N PHE A 121 -2.19 11.38 -4.96
CA PHE A 121 -3.57 11.19 -5.44
C PHE A 121 -3.60 10.29 -6.68
N SER A 122 -2.79 10.60 -7.70
CA SER A 122 -2.70 9.79 -8.91
C SER A 122 -2.35 8.34 -8.61
N GLN A 123 -1.41 8.12 -7.70
CA GLN A 123 -1.01 6.77 -7.30
C GLN A 123 -2.13 6.02 -6.57
N ASN A 124 -2.82 6.67 -5.63
CA ASN A 124 -3.96 6.07 -4.94
C ASN A 124 -5.10 5.75 -5.91
N PHE A 125 -5.39 6.67 -6.83
CA PHE A 125 -6.41 6.48 -7.86
C PHE A 125 -6.09 5.27 -8.74
N MET A 126 -4.85 5.17 -9.23
CA MET A 126 -4.40 4.01 -10.01
C MET A 126 -4.50 2.71 -9.20
N ASN A 127 -4.04 2.70 -7.95
CA ASN A 127 -4.07 1.50 -7.10
C ASN A 127 -5.49 1.00 -6.84
N VAL A 128 -6.40 1.90 -6.48
CA VAL A 128 -7.83 1.56 -6.30
C VAL A 128 -8.45 1.10 -7.60
N GLY A 129 -8.13 1.77 -8.72
CA GLY A 129 -8.59 1.37 -10.05
C GLY A 129 -8.20 -0.06 -10.40
N ILE A 130 -6.94 -0.45 -10.15
CA ILE A 130 -6.46 -1.81 -10.39
C ILE A 130 -7.23 -2.81 -9.52
N VAL A 131 -7.34 -2.57 -8.22
CA VAL A 131 -8.04 -3.48 -7.29
C VAL A 131 -9.50 -3.71 -7.70
N VAL A 132 -10.18 -2.67 -8.18
CA VAL A 132 -11.61 -2.74 -8.55
C VAL A 132 -11.82 -3.30 -9.95
N TYR A 133 -11.09 -2.81 -10.95
CA TYR A 133 -11.36 -3.12 -12.35
C TYR A 133 -10.64 -4.36 -12.85
N LEU A 134 -9.54 -4.77 -12.22
CA LEU A 134 -8.77 -5.93 -12.69
C LEU A 134 -9.56 -7.25 -12.64
N PRO A 135 -10.28 -7.57 -11.54
CA PRO A 135 -11.11 -8.78 -11.52
C PRO A 135 -12.26 -8.71 -12.53
N THR A 136 -12.85 -7.54 -12.73
CA THR A 136 -13.91 -7.32 -13.72
C THR A 136 -13.39 -7.46 -15.16
N TYR A 137 -12.18 -6.99 -15.44
CA TYR A 137 -11.53 -7.13 -16.75
C TYR A 137 -11.28 -8.60 -17.08
N TYR A 138 -10.75 -9.37 -16.12
CA TYR A 138 -10.52 -10.80 -16.29
C TYR A 138 -11.80 -11.62 -16.47
N GLN A 139 -12.88 -11.23 -15.81
CA GLN A 139 -14.18 -11.86 -15.98
C GLN A 139 -14.84 -11.48 -17.33
N ASN A 140 -14.96 -10.18 -17.62
CA ASN A 140 -15.76 -9.71 -18.75
C ASN A 140 -15.04 -9.74 -20.09
N VAL A 141 -13.72 -9.51 -20.11
CA VAL A 141 -12.92 -9.46 -21.35
C VAL A 141 -12.20 -10.78 -21.60
N LEU A 142 -11.64 -11.42 -20.56
CA LEU A 142 -10.93 -12.70 -20.74
C LEU A 142 -11.85 -13.92 -20.54
N GLY A 143 -13.05 -13.75 -20.01
CA GLY A 143 -14.02 -14.84 -19.83
C GLY A 143 -13.59 -15.89 -18.81
N MET A 144 -12.74 -15.53 -17.84
CA MET A 144 -12.22 -16.49 -16.86
C MET A 144 -13.25 -16.86 -15.80
N ASP A 145 -13.25 -18.14 -15.40
CA ASP A 145 -14.02 -18.65 -14.27
C ASP A 145 -13.65 -17.95 -12.95
N LEU A 146 -14.60 -17.87 -12.02
CA LEU A 146 -14.46 -17.07 -10.79
C LEU A 146 -13.26 -17.47 -9.92
N THR A 147 -12.98 -18.76 -9.77
CA THR A 147 -11.81 -19.27 -9.01
C THR A 147 -10.49 -18.92 -9.70
N ALA A 148 -10.40 -19.17 -11.02
CA ALA A 148 -9.24 -18.80 -11.82
C ALA A 148 -9.01 -17.28 -11.82
N ASN A 149 -10.09 -16.49 -11.88
CA ASN A 149 -10.04 -15.04 -11.79
C ASN A 149 -9.50 -14.55 -10.45
N GLY A 150 -9.93 -15.15 -9.33
CA GLY A 150 -9.41 -14.84 -8.00
C GLY A 150 -7.90 -15.07 -7.89
N LEU A 151 -7.43 -16.23 -8.38
CA LEU A 151 -6.01 -16.57 -8.38
C LEU A 151 -5.18 -15.64 -9.30
N MET A 152 -5.68 -15.39 -10.51
CA MET A 152 -5.00 -14.53 -11.49
C MET A 152 -5.00 -13.06 -11.08
N SER A 153 -6.06 -12.59 -10.40
CA SER A 153 -6.16 -11.23 -9.87
C SER A 153 -5.24 -10.99 -8.68
N ALA A 154 -4.97 -12.02 -7.87
CA ALA A 154 -4.04 -11.92 -6.74
C ALA A 154 -2.56 -11.85 -7.20
N LEU A 155 -2.24 -12.45 -8.35
CA LEU A 155 -0.86 -12.60 -8.82
C LEU A 155 -0.13 -11.26 -9.06
N PRO A 156 -0.73 -10.23 -9.70
CA PRO A 156 -0.13 -8.90 -9.81
C PRO A 156 0.27 -8.28 -8.47
N PHE A 157 -0.52 -8.49 -7.41
CA PHE A 157 -0.21 -7.99 -6.07
C PHE A 157 0.90 -8.79 -5.40
N VAL A 158 0.99 -10.10 -5.63
CA VAL A 158 2.13 -10.93 -5.20
C VAL A 158 3.42 -10.46 -5.88
N VAL A 159 3.38 -10.20 -7.18
CA VAL A 159 4.53 -9.65 -7.92
C VAL A 159 4.86 -8.24 -7.44
N GLN A 160 3.86 -7.43 -7.11
CA GLN A 160 4.05 -6.12 -6.49
C GLN A 160 4.84 -6.24 -5.18
N LEU A 161 4.53 -7.22 -4.32
CA LEU A 161 5.29 -7.46 -3.09
C LEU A 161 6.76 -7.80 -3.35
N VAL A 162 7.03 -8.70 -4.29
CA VAL A 162 8.40 -9.11 -4.61
C VAL A 162 9.18 -7.96 -5.23
N THR A 163 8.60 -7.29 -6.23
CA THR A 163 9.21 -6.13 -6.88
C THR A 163 9.42 -4.98 -5.91
N LYS A 164 8.52 -4.75 -4.95
CA LYS A 164 8.68 -3.77 -3.87
C LYS A 164 9.94 -4.00 -3.06
N ILE A 165 10.19 -5.24 -2.61
CA ILE A 165 11.39 -5.60 -1.86
C ILE A 165 12.63 -5.39 -2.73
N TRP A 166 12.55 -5.79 -4.01
CA TRP A 166 13.65 -5.64 -4.96
C TRP A 166 14.01 -4.17 -5.22
N PHE A 167 13.02 -3.33 -5.53
CA PHE A 167 13.21 -1.88 -5.72
C PHE A 167 13.75 -1.20 -4.45
N ALA A 168 13.29 -1.61 -3.27
CA ALA A 168 13.84 -1.12 -2.01
C ALA A 168 15.33 -1.48 -1.88
N ALA A 169 15.69 -2.74 -2.07
CA ALA A 169 17.07 -3.23 -1.98
C ALA A 169 18.01 -2.54 -3.00
N VAL A 170 17.56 -2.39 -4.24
CA VAL A 170 18.32 -1.69 -5.30
C VAL A 170 18.49 -0.21 -4.93
N SER A 171 17.43 0.45 -4.44
CA SER A 171 17.51 1.85 -4.04
C SER A 171 18.49 2.07 -2.88
N ASP A 172 18.51 1.17 -1.91
CA ASP A 172 19.42 1.22 -0.77
C ASP A 172 20.87 0.93 -1.20
N TRP A 173 21.07 0.02 -2.15
CA TRP A 173 22.39 -0.25 -2.72
C TRP A 173 22.95 0.97 -3.46
N ILE A 174 22.15 1.63 -4.30
CA ILE A 174 22.54 2.85 -5.03
C ILE A 174 22.89 3.97 -4.04
N LYS A 175 22.10 4.14 -2.98
CA LYS A 175 22.34 5.13 -1.92
C LYS A 175 23.63 4.83 -1.14
N ARG A 176 23.88 3.56 -0.78
CA ARG A 176 25.10 3.13 -0.06
C ARG A 176 26.38 3.30 -0.89
N LYS A 177 26.29 3.15 -2.21
CA LYS A 177 27.40 3.38 -3.14
C LYS A 177 27.62 4.86 -3.47
N GLU A 178 26.81 5.76 -2.90
CA GLU A 178 26.84 7.21 -3.14
C GLU A 178 26.79 7.61 -4.62
N LEU A 179 26.22 6.75 -5.48
CA LEU A 179 26.17 6.99 -6.92
C LEU A 179 25.26 8.18 -7.27
N MET A 180 24.23 8.41 -6.46
CA MET A 180 23.23 9.44 -6.66
C MET A 180 22.69 9.95 -5.31
N THR A 181 22.23 11.20 -5.29
CA THR A 181 21.55 11.78 -4.13
C THR A 181 20.23 11.05 -3.85
N SER A 182 19.84 10.92 -2.57
CA SER A 182 18.59 10.24 -2.18
C SER A 182 17.36 10.75 -2.93
N THR A 183 17.26 12.06 -3.15
CA THR A 183 16.19 12.69 -3.92
C THR A 183 16.22 12.35 -5.42
N ALA A 184 17.42 12.23 -6.01
CA ALA A 184 17.58 11.89 -7.42
C ALA A 184 17.19 10.43 -7.68
N VAL A 185 17.58 9.52 -6.78
CA VAL A 185 17.14 8.11 -6.79
C VAL A 185 15.61 8.04 -6.75
N THR A 186 14.97 8.70 -5.78
CA THR A 186 13.51 8.74 -5.65
C THR A 186 12.83 9.24 -6.92
N LYS A 187 13.31 10.34 -7.51
CA LYS A 187 12.73 10.90 -8.73
C LYS A 187 12.84 9.93 -9.91
N LEU A 188 14.00 9.29 -10.07
CA LEU A 188 14.24 8.33 -11.14
C LEU A 188 13.31 7.13 -11.04
N PHE A 189 13.24 6.49 -9.87
CA PHE A 189 12.38 5.32 -9.67
C PHE A 189 10.89 5.64 -9.79
N ASN A 190 10.47 6.82 -9.31
CA ASN A 190 9.09 7.28 -9.45
C ASN A 190 8.74 7.57 -10.92
N LEU A 191 9.66 8.16 -11.69
CA LEU A 191 9.49 8.39 -13.12
C LEU A 191 9.35 7.06 -13.89
N ILE A 192 10.28 6.13 -13.67
CA ILE A 192 10.27 4.81 -14.31
C ILE A 192 8.98 4.05 -13.94
N GLY A 193 8.59 4.08 -12.67
CA GLY A 193 7.38 3.40 -12.21
C GLY A 193 6.10 3.99 -12.79
N SER A 194 5.97 5.32 -12.80
CA SER A 194 4.77 6.00 -13.31
C SER A 194 4.63 5.90 -14.82
N PHE A 195 5.70 6.22 -15.57
CA PHE A 195 5.67 6.14 -17.04
C PHE A 195 5.62 4.70 -17.52
N GLY A 196 6.34 3.79 -16.86
CA GLY A 196 6.32 2.36 -17.17
C GLY A 196 4.94 1.75 -16.94
N ALA A 197 4.32 1.99 -15.78
CA ALA A 197 2.97 1.53 -15.51
C ALA A 197 1.94 2.14 -16.48
N GLY A 198 2.05 3.45 -16.77
CA GLY A 198 1.18 4.14 -17.73
C GLY A 198 1.27 3.55 -19.14
N ALA A 199 2.47 3.29 -19.64
CA ALA A 199 2.68 2.66 -20.94
C ALA A 199 2.08 1.24 -20.98
N CYS A 200 2.27 0.44 -19.93
CA CYS A 200 1.67 -0.89 -19.82
C CYS A 200 0.14 -0.85 -19.81
N PHE A 201 -0.50 0.13 -19.15
CA PHE A 201 -1.95 0.29 -19.19
C PHE A 201 -2.48 0.69 -20.56
N VAL A 202 -1.77 1.58 -21.27
CA VAL A 202 -2.13 1.92 -22.65
C VAL A 202 -2.03 0.69 -23.55
N LEU A 203 -0.97 -0.10 -23.44
CA LEU A 203 -0.84 -1.36 -24.19
C LEU A 203 -1.92 -2.37 -23.83
N LEU A 204 -2.31 -2.44 -22.55
CA LEU A 204 -3.39 -3.30 -22.08
C LEU A 204 -4.73 -2.94 -22.74
N SER A 205 -4.97 -1.65 -23.02
CA SER A 205 -6.21 -1.21 -23.68
C SER A 205 -6.35 -1.66 -25.14
N PHE A 206 -5.25 -2.09 -25.78
CA PHE A 206 -5.23 -2.66 -27.13
C PHE A 206 -5.27 -4.19 -27.14
N CYS A 207 -5.36 -4.84 -25.98
CA CYS A 207 -5.40 -6.29 -25.88
C CYS A 207 -6.83 -6.82 -25.90
N ASP A 208 -7.10 -7.78 -26.79
CA ASP A 208 -8.40 -8.45 -26.90
C ASP A 208 -8.38 -9.88 -26.33
N CYS A 209 -9.53 -10.56 -26.37
CA CYS A 209 -9.73 -11.95 -25.94
C CYS A 209 -8.78 -12.96 -26.61
N SER A 210 -8.19 -12.63 -27.75
CA SER A 210 -7.24 -13.49 -28.49
C SER A 210 -5.87 -13.63 -27.80
N THR A 211 -5.51 -12.72 -26.90
CA THR A 211 -4.19 -12.71 -26.24
C THR A 211 -4.30 -12.54 -24.72
N PRO A 212 -4.97 -13.46 -23.99
CA PRO A 212 -5.25 -13.31 -22.56
C PRO A 212 -3.97 -13.30 -21.71
N TYR A 213 -2.99 -14.15 -22.04
CA TYR A 213 -1.72 -14.21 -21.31
C TYR A 213 -0.87 -12.95 -21.46
N LEU A 214 -0.95 -12.27 -22.61
CA LEU A 214 -0.25 -11.02 -22.84
C LEU A 214 -0.87 -9.90 -22.01
N ALA A 215 -2.20 -9.84 -21.93
CA ALA A 215 -2.91 -8.89 -21.07
C ALA A 215 -2.57 -9.10 -19.59
N ILE A 216 -2.54 -10.35 -19.12
CA ILE A 216 -2.13 -10.69 -17.75
C ILE A 216 -0.67 -10.28 -17.50
N GLY A 217 0.24 -10.57 -18.43
CA GLY A 217 1.65 -10.16 -18.34
C GLY A 217 1.83 -8.63 -18.27
N LEU A 218 1.07 -7.89 -19.07
CA LEU A 218 1.06 -6.43 -19.05
C LEU A 218 0.49 -5.87 -17.74
N ALA A 219 -0.57 -6.48 -17.19
CA ALA A 219 -1.10 -6.10 -15.89
C ALA A 219 -0.08 -6.34 -14.77
N ILE A 220 0.56 -7.53 -14.74
CA ILE A 220 1.60 -7.86 -13.75
C ILE A 220 2.77 -6.88 -13.83
N THR A 221 3.24 -6.58 -15.03
CA THR A 221 4.35 -5.64 -15.23
C THR A 221 3.97 -4.21 -14.86
N ALA A 222 2.74 -3.76 -15.18
CA ALA A 222 2.24 -2.45 -14.76
C ALA A 222 2.23 -2.31 -13.23
N VAL A 223 1.64 -3.29 -12.54
CA VAL A 223 1.56 -3.30 -11.07
C VAL A 223 2.96 -3.44 -10.45
N GLY A 224 3.85 -4.27 -11.02
CA GLY A 224 5.23 -4.41 -10.55
C GLY A 224 6.06 -3.13 -10.72
N LEU A 225 5.92 -2.43 -11.85
CA LEU A 225 6.57 -1.13 -12.08
C LEU A 225 6.00 -0.05 -11.16
N SER A 226 4.72 -0.15 -10.79
CA SER A 226 4.13 0.71 -9.76
C SER A 226 4.74 0.51 -8.37
N SER A 227 5.70 -0.38 -8.17
CA SER A 227 6.52 -0.45 -6.94
C SER A 227 7.65 0.60 -6.92
N GLY A 228 7.91 1.30 -8.03
CA GLY A 228 8.98 2.32 -8.12
C GLY A 228 8.82 3.54 -7.20
N PHE A 229 7.68 3.71 -6.51
CA PHE A 229 7.47 4.85 -5.59
C PHE A 229 8.09 4.65 -4.21
N ILE A 230 8.40 3.40 -3.83
CA ILE A 230 8.86 3.04 -2.48
C ILE A 230 10.14 3.76 -2.04
N PRO A 231 11.16 3.98 -2.90
CA PRO A 231 12.36 4.73 -2.54
C PRO A 231 12.09 6.15 -2.04
N GLY A 232 10.94 6.74 -2.39
CA GLY A 232 10.52 8.08 -1.98
C GLY A 232 10.09 8.22 -0.53
N TYR A 233 9.75 7.12 0.14
CA TYR A 233 9.54 7.12 1.59
C TYR A 233 10.87 6.98 2.37
N ASN A 234 11.95 6.55 1.69
CA ASN A 234 13.29 6.34 2.24
C ASN A 234 14.20 7.59 2.11
N THR A 235 13.66 8.80 1.95
CA THR A 235 14.45 10.03 2.03
C THR A 235 14.69 10.40 3.49
N ARG A 236 15.94 10.19 3.95
CA ARG A 236 16.50 10.83 5.16
C ARG A 236 16.48 12.35 5.04
#